data_AF-A0A163ACN2-F1
#
_entry.id   AF-A0A163ACN2-F1
#
_cell.length_a   1.000
_cell.length_b   1.000
_cell.length_c   1.000
_cell.angle_alpha   90.00
_cell.angle_beta   90.00
_cell.angle_gamma   90.00
#
_symmetry.space_group_name_H-M   'P 1'
#
loop_
_entity.id
_entity.type
_entity.pdbx_description
1 polymer ?
#
loop_
_entity_poly.entity_id
_entity_poly.type
_entity_poly.pdbx_seq_one_letter_code
_entity_poly.pdbx_strand_id
1 'polypeptide(L)'
;MKKVWQKTPAWLKALFLNIILLYPIITINQIVIQLNLKYFPEYGLGLIVVLAALYLYWKIITKWNLFTNKDDIQIRFKFNILDKKNVLSIIGLGLFTFMMIYFSYIIFKIESTPQLELINTFSNYNAITAIPLLLGLALTAGVVEEVTYRGFMQNTTNRKYSKIVSYLIIGILFSIVHFLPLKLILPYILISIAYSYIADKQKSTGLVMFTHFLVDFVMFLLIYYKAL
;
A
#
# COMPACT_ATOMS: atom_id res chain seq x y z
N MET A 1 -12.98 -13.35 22.54
CA MET A 1 -12.58 -12.33 21.53
C MET A 1 -13.60 -12.16 20.38
N LYS A 2 -14.03 -13.23 19.68
CA LYS A 2 -15.01 -13.11 18.56
C LYS A 2 -16.32 -12.37 18.90
N LYS A 3 -16.90 -12.63 20.08
CA LYS A 3 -18.11 -11.90 20.55
C LYS A 3 -17.89 -10.39 20.71
N VAL A 4 -16.70 -9.98 21.16
CA VAL A 4 -16.34 -8.56 21.30
C VAL A 4 -16.17 -7.96 19.91
N TRP A 5 -15.42 -8.62 19.03
CA TRP A 5 -15.24 -8.18 17.65
C TRP A 5 -16.58 -7.99 16.94
N GLN A 6 -17.52 -8.93 17.06
CA GLN A 6 -18.83 -8.80 16.41
C GLN A 6 -19.60 -7.54 16.83
N LYS A 7 -19.45 -7.09 18.08
CA LYS A 7 -20.07 -5.87 18.61
C LYS A 7 -19.31 -4.59 18.27
N THR A 8 -18.03 -4.69 17.90
CA THR A 8 -17.21 -3.53 17.52
C THR A 8 -17.75 -2.87 16.25
N PRO A 9 -17.91 -1.52 16.22
CA PRO A 9 -18.29 -0.77 15.03
C PRO A 9 -17.34 -1.04 13.85
N ALA A 10 -17.86 -1.05 12.62
CA ALA A 10 -17.07 -1.40 11.44
C ALA A 10 -15.89 -0.47 11.18
N TRP A 11 -16.03 0.84 11.43
CA TRP A 11 -14.92 1.80 11.32
C TRP A 11 -13.81 1.52 12.34
N LEU A 12 -14.18 1.12 13.57
CA LEU A 12 -13.22 0.81 14.62
C LEU A 12 -12.51 -0.52 14.36
N LYS A 13 -13.21 -1.51 13.78
CA LYS A 13 -12.58 -2.71 13.23
C LYS A 13 -11.56 -2.37 12.16
N ALA A 14 -11.90 -1.47 11.25
CA ALA A 14 -11.00 -1.07 10.17
C ALA A 14 -9.72 -0.44 10.73
N LEU A 15 -9.82 0.40 11.78
CA LEU A 15 -8.66 0.93 12.50
C LEU A 15 -7.80 -0.18 13.12
N PHE A 16 -8.40 -1.13 13.84
CA PHE A 16 -7.65 -2.24 14.44
C PHE A 16 -7.01 -3.16 13.40
N LEU A 17 -7.67 -3.43 12.28
CA LEU A 17 -7.09 -4.18 11.18
C LEU A 17 -5.85 -3.49 10.63
N ASN A 18 -5.86 -2.16 10.54
CA ASN A 18 -4.69 -1.41 10.14
C ASN A 18 -3.52 -1.65 11.11
N ILE A 19 -3.76 -1.56 12.41
CA ILE A 19 -2.74 -1.80 13.46
C ILE A 19 -2.18 -3.23 13.40
N ILE A 20 -3.05 -4.23 13.25
CA ILE A 20 -2.66 -5.64 13.38
C ILE A 20 -2.03 -6.18 12.08
N LEU A 21 -2.53 -5.76 10.92
CA LEU A 21 -2.15 -6.34 9.63
C LEU A 21 -1.06 -5.52 8.93
N LEU A 22 -1.09 -4.19 9.07
CA LEU A 22 -0.20 -3.30 8.33
C LEU A 22 1.12 -3.08 9.06
N TYR A 23 1.05 -2.47 10.24
CA TYR A 23 2.22 -1.92 10.92
C TYR A 23 3.32 -2.93 11.24
N PRO A 24 3.02 -4.15 11.73
CA PRO A 24 4.08 -5.07 12.11
C PRO A 24 4.97 -5.44 10.93
N ILE A 25 4.37 -5.77 9.78
CA ILE A 25 5.12 -6.24 8.61
C ILE A 25 5.80 -5.08 7.87
N ILE A 26 5.17 -3.91 7.77
CA ILE A 26 5.82 -2.71 7.23
C ILE A 26 7.05 -2.36 8.08
N THR A 27 6.90 -2.33 9.41
CA THR A 27 7.99 -1.98 10.33
C THR A 27 9.14 -2.98 10.23
N ILE A 28 8.85 -4.29 10.22
CA ILE A 28 9.87 -5.32 10.04
C ILE A 28 10.64 -5.12 8.74
N ASN A 29 9.93 -4.95 7.62
CA ASN A 29 10.56 -4.79 6.31
C ASN A 29 11.38 -3.49 6.21
N GLN A 30 10.89 -2.39 6.77
CA GLN A 30 11.64 -1.13 6.85
C GLN A 30 12.92 -1.27 7.68
N ILE A 31 12.85 -1.93 8.83
CA ILE A 31 14.04 -2.22 9.67
C ILE A 31 15.05 -3.07 8.88
N VAL A 32 14.60 -4.14 8.22
CA VAL A 32 15.47 -4.98 7.38
C VAL A 32 16.21 -4.16 6.32
N ILE A 33 15.50 -3.24 5.65
CA ILE A 33 16.08 -2.39 4.63
C ILE A 33 17.09 -1.40 5.22
N GLN A 34 16.76 -0.75 6.34
CA GLN A 34 17.69 0.15 7.04
C GLN A 34 18.94 -0.58 7.54
N LEU A 35 18.78 -1.81 8.07
CA LEU A 35 19.91 -2.65 8.49
C LEU A 35 20.77 -3.07 7.29
N ASN A 36 20.18 -3.37 6.14
CA ASN A 36 20.95 -3.63 4.92
C ASN A 36 21.77 -2.40 4.53
N LEU A 37 21.16 -1.23 4.44
CA LEU A 37 21.87 0.00 4.06
C LEU A 37 23.01 0.31 5.04
N LYS A 38 22.84 0.01 6.33
CA LYS A 38 23.86 0.24 7.36
C LYS A 38 25.01 -0.76 7.35
N TYR A 39 24.72 -2.06 7.24
CA TYR A 39 25.72 -3.12 7.48
C TYR A 39 26.20 -3.83 6.21
N PHE A 40 25.43 -3.76 5.12
CA PHE A 40 25.75 -4.40 3.83
C PHE A 40 25.51 -3.44 2.66
N PRO A 41 26.09 -2.22 2.65
CA PRO A 41 25.77 -1.15 1.70
C PRO A 41 26.15 -1.46 0.24
N GLU A 42 26.90 -2.53 0.01
CA GLU A 42 27.35 -2.96 -1.32
C GLU A 42 26.38 -3.93 -2.00
N TYR A 43 25.48 -4.57 -1.26
CA TYR A 43 24.59 -5.62 -1.76
C TYR A 43 23.14 -5.42 -1.31
N GLY A 44 22.17 -5.60 -2.21
CA GLY A 44 20.73 -5.54 -1.91
C GLY A 44 20.13 -6.80 -1.25
N LEU A 45 20.85 -7.48 -0.36
CA LEU A 45 20.45 -8.78 0.23
C LEU A 45 19.17 -8.73 1.06
N GLY A 46 18.83 -7.57 1.61
CA GLY A 46 17.63 -7.31 2.39
C GLY A 46 16.35 -7.62 1.61
N LEU A 47 16.37 -7.57 0.28
CA LEU A 47 15.26 -8.01 -0.56
C LEU A 47 14.88 -9.47 -0.28
N ILE A 48 15.85 -10.37 -0.06
CA ILE A 48 15.57 -11.80 0.19
C ILE A 48 14.76 -11.95 1.48
N VAL A 49 15.14 -11.21 2.52
CA VAL A 49 14.46 -11.23 3.82
C VAL A 49 13.07 -10.59 3.72
N VAL A 50 12.93 -9.48 2.98
CA VAL A 50 11.62 -8.85 2.69
C VAL A 50 10.70 -9.82 1.95
N LEU A 51 11.19 -10.51 0.91
CA LEU A 51 10.40 -11.50 0.17
C LEU A 51 9.96 -12.67 1.06
N ALA A 52 10.85 -13.16 1.93
CA ALA A 52 10.52 -14.20 2.90
C ALA A 52 9.43 -13.72 3.88
N ALA A 53 9.55 -12.49 4.40
CA ALA A 53 8.58 -11.90 5.29
C ALA A 53 7.21 -11.72 4.62
N LEU A 54 7.18 -11.23 3.37
CA LEU A 54 5.94 -11.09 2.59
C LEU A 54 5.31 -12.44 2.24
N TYR A 55 6.11 -13.47 1.96
CA TYR A 55 5.61 -14.83 1.76
C TYR A 55 4.94 -15.38 3.01
N LEU A 56 5.59 -15.24 4.18
CA LEU A 56 5.03 -15.66 5.45
C LEU A 56 3.74 -14.88 5.78
N TYR A 57 3.77 -13.56 5.61
CA TYR A 57 2.60 -12.70 5.73
C TYR A 57 1.45 -13.21 4.86
N TRP A 58 1.70 -13.50 3.58
CA TRP A 58 0.69 -14.02 2.66
C TRP A 58 0.11 -15.37 3.12
N LYS A 59 0.96 -16.30 3.57
CA LYS A 59 0.52 -17.61 4.07
C LYS A 59 -0.34 -17.50 5.32
N ILE A 60 -0.04 -16.56 6.20
CA ILE A 60 -0.79 -16.30 7.42
C ILE A 60 -2.12 -15.63 7.08
N ILE A 61 -2.09 -14.56 6.28
CA ILE A 61 -3.24 -13.68 6.08
C ILE A 61 -4.35 -14.32 5.28
N THR A 62 -4.00 -15.16 4.30
CA THR A 62 -4.98 -15.91 3.49
C THR A 62 -5.77 -16.96 4.28
N LYS A 63 -5.25 -17.38 5.44
CA LYS A 63 -5.91 -18.32 6.37
C LYS A 63 -6.42 -17.66 7.65
N TRP A 64 -6.28 -16.34 7.76
CA TRP A 64 -6.60 -15.61 8.98
C TRP A 64 -8.08 -15.74 9.35
N ASN A 65 -8.40 -16.11 10.59
CA ASN A 65 -9.79 -16.27 11.05
C ASN A 65 -9.99 -15.93 12.54
N LEU A 66 -8.98 -15.28 13.15
CA LEU A 66 -8.91 -15.02 14.59
C LEU A 66 -10.09 -14.16 15.08
N PHE A 67 -10.40 -13.11 14.33
CA PHE A 67 -11.43 -12.12 14.72
C PHE A 67 -12.51 -11.94 13.66
N THR A 68 -12.20 -12.18 12.40
CA THR A 68 -13.05 -11.89 11.25
C THR A 68 -14.11 -12.97 10.99
N ASN A 69 -15.25 -12.56 10.44
CA ASN A 69 -16.10 -13.51 9.72
C ASN A 69 -15.41 -13.87 8.39
N LYS A 70 -15.67 -15.04 7.83
CA LYS A 70 -15.11 -15.44 6.52
C LYS A 70 -15.36 -14.38 5.44
N ASP A 71 -16.51 -13.71 5.49
CA ASP A 71 -16.91 -12.68 4.53
C ASP A 71 -16.17 -11.35 4.69
N ASP A 72 -15.52 -11.11 5.84
CA ASP A 72 -14.71 -9.92 6.08
C ASP A 72 -13.35 -9.99 5.37
N ILE A 73 -12.97 -11.17 4.88
CA ILE A 73 -11.71 -11.42 4.16
C ILE A 73 -12.03 -11.83 2.73
N GLN A 74 -11.82 -10.92 1.80
CA GLN A 74 -11.93 -11.23 0.37
C GLN A 74 -10.70 -10.70 -0.36
N ILE A 75 -9.62 -11.48 -0.31
CA ILE A 75 -8.42 -11.21 -1.11
C ILE A 75 -8.56 -11.97 -2.42
N ARG A 76 -8.83 -11.26 -3.50
CA ARG A 76 -8.97 -11.85 -4.84
C ARG A 76 -7.77 -11.45 -5.68
N PHE A 77 -6.76 -12.32 -5.73
CA PHE A 77 -5.52 -12.04 -6.48
C PHE A 77 -5.68 -12.21 -8.00
N LYS A 78 -6.73 -12.91 -8.46
CA LYS A 78 -6.91 -13.21 -9.88
C LYS A 78 -7.31 -11.96 -10.67
N PHE A 79 -6.57 -11.66 -11.73
CA PHE A 79 -6.93 -10.76 -12.82
C PHE A 79 -6.19 -11.20 -14.08
N ASN A 80 -6.71 -10.83 -15.26
CA ASN A 80 -6.03 -11.06 -16.53
C ASN A 80 -5.39 -9.76 -17.00
N ILE A 81 -4.05 -9.71 -17.07
CA ILE A 81 -3.32 -8.51 -17.49
C ILE A 81 -3.52 -8.19 -18.98
N LEU A 82 -3.99 -9.14 -19.79
CA LEU A 82 -4.30 -8.94 -21.20
C LEU A 82 -5.73 -8.44 -21.42
N ASP A 83 -6.59 -8.45 -20.39
CA ASP A 83 -7.92 -7.89 -20.50
C ASP A 83 -7.87 -6.36 -20.60
N LYS A 84 -8.54 -5.81 -21.62
CA LYS A 84 -8.51 -4.38 -21.92
C LYS A 84 -9.00 -3.51 -20.75
N LYS A 85 -10.02 -3.95 -19.99
CA LYS A 85 -10.54 -3.17 -18.85
C LYS A 85 -9.54 -3.16 -17.71
N ASN A 86 -8.82 -4.26 -17.49
CA ASN A 86 -7.76 -4.34 -16.50
C ASN A 86 -6.57 -3.45 -16.88
N VAL A 87 -6.10 -3.51 -18.12
CA VAL A 87 -5.02 -2.63 -18.63
C VAL A 87 -5.38 -1.16 -18.47
N LEU A 88 -6.59 -0.76 -18.90
CA LEU A 88 -7.06 0.62 -18.74
C LEU A 88 -7.16 1.03 -17.27
N SER A 89 -7.54 0.11 -16.38
CA SER A 89 -7.59 0.38 -14.94
C SER A 89 -6.20 0.56 -14.34
N ILE A 90 -5.23 -0.27 -14.72
CA ILE A 90 -3.83 -0.15 -14.27
C ILE A 90 -3.23 1.18 -14.73
N ILE A 91 -3.33 1.48 -16.03
CA ILE A 91 -2.80 2.72 -16.60
C ILE A 91 -3.51 3.94 -16.02
N GLY A 92 -4.85 3.93 -15.99
CA GLY A 92 -5.63 5.05 -15.50
C GLY A 92 -5.41 5.33 -14.01
N LEU A 93 -5.40 4.29 -13.17
CA LEU A 93 -5.14 4.44 -11.75
C LEU A 93 -3.69 4.83 -11.47
N GLY A 94 -2.74 4.29 -12.23
CA GLY A 94 -1.33 4.64 -12.11
C GLY A 94 -1.05 6.09 -12.48
N LEU A 95 -1.53 6.55 -13.64
CA LEU A 95 -1.43 7.95 -14.06
C LEU A 95 -2.14 8.88 -13.08
N PHE A 96 -3.34 8.51 -12.62
CA PHE A 96 -4.06 9.31 -11.61
C PHE A 96 -3.24 9.47 -10.34
N THR A 97 -2.67 8.38 -9.82
CA THR A 97 -1.85 8.40 -8.60
C THR A 97 -0.62 9.28 -8.77
N PHE A 98 0.14 9.05 -9.85
CA PHE A 98 1.34 9.82 -10.17
C PHE A 98 1.03 11.32 -10.32
N MET A 99 0.01 11.68 -11.10
CA MET A 99 -0.40 13.07 -11.31
C MET A 99 -0.90 13.72 -10.01
N MET A 100 -1.71 13.02 -9.22
CA MET A 100 -2.19 13.53 -7.93
C MET A 100 -1.04 13.85 -6.99
N ILE A 101 -0.04 12.98 -6.89
CA ILE A 101 1.15 13.24 -6.07
C ILE A 101 1.95 14.39 -6.65
N TYR A 102 2.37 14.30 -7.92
CA TYR A 102 3.24 15.28 -8.57
C TYR A 102 2.65 16.70 -8.56
N PHE A 103 1.39 16.86 -8.97
CA PHE A 103 0.74 18.17 -8.94
C PHE A 103 0.53 18.70 -7.53
N SER A 104 0.30 17.83 -6.54
CA SER A 104 0.19 18.28 -5.15
C SER A 104 1.50 18.88 -4.65
N TYR A 105 2.65 18.29 -5.00
CA TYR A 105 3.96 18.88 -4.65
C TYR A 105 4.15 20.26 -5.27
N ILE A 106 3.77 20.43 -6.55
CA ILE A 106 3.85 21.72 -7.25
C ILE A 106 2.90 22.76 -6.65
N ILE A 107 1.60 22.43 -6.58
CA ILE A 107 0.54 23.36 -6.14
C ILE A 107 0.77 23.82 -4.70
N PHE A 108 1.13 22.88 -3.83
CA PHE A 108 1.31 23.17 -2.40
C PHE A 108 2.73 23.62 -2.04
N LYS A 109 3.63 23.69 -3.02
CA LYS A 109 5.05 24.03 -2.88
C LYS A 109 5.71 23.21 -1.78
N ILE A 110 5.53 21.89 -1.85
CA ILE A 110 6.12 20.95 -0.90
C ILE A 110 7.51 20.62 -1.41
N GLU A 111 8.53 21.05 -0.68
CA GLU A 111 9.93 20.80 -1.06
C GLU A 111 10.37 19.40 -0.64
N SER A 112 9.87 18.91 0.49
CA SER A 112 10.27 17.63 1.06
C SER A 112 9.18 16.99 1.93
N THR A 113 9.23 15.67 2.05
CA THR A 113 8.48 14.86 3.03
C THR A 113 9.41 13.79 3.60
N PRO A 114 9.15 13.26 4.80
CA PRO A 114 9.95 12.18 5.37
C PRO A 114 10.07 10.96 4.43
N GLN A 115 9.01 10.65 3.68
CA GLN A 115 9.03 9.60 2.67
C GLN A 115 9.95 9.95 1.50
N LEU A 116 9.86 11.16 0.96
CA LEU A 116 10.72 11.60 -0.15
C LEU A 116 12.20 11.62 0.28
N GLU A 117 12.50 12.08 1.49
CA GLU A 117 13.85 12.07 2.06
C GLU A 117 14.40 10.65 2.16
N LEU A 118 13.60 9.71 2.69
CA LEU A 118 13.96 8.31 2.78
C LEU A 118 14.31 7.74 1.40
N ILE A 119 13.48 7.96 0.38
CA ILE A 119 13.75 7.48 -0.98
C ILE A 119 15.00 8.15 -1.57
N ASN A 120 15.20 9.44 -1.36
CA ASN A 120 16.40 10.15 -1.80
C ASN A 120 17.70 9.62 -1.18
N THR A 121 17.66 9.03 0.02
CA THR A 121 18.86 8.43 0.62
C THR A 121 19.42 7.26 -0.19
N PHE A 122 18.59 6.58 -0.98
CA PHE A 122 19.02 5.46 -1.83
C PHE A 122 19.95 5.90 -2.94
N SER A 123 19.88 7.17 -3.37
CA SER A 123 20.76 7.75 -4.40
C SER A 123 22.24 7.83 -3.95
N ASN A 124 22.52 7.60 -2.66
CA ASN A 124 23.88 7.48 -2.13
C ASN A 124 24.48 6.07 -2.31
N TYR A 125 23.69 5.11 -2.79
CA TYR A 125 24.08 3.71 -2.95
C TYR A 125 24.08 3.30 -4.43
N ASN A 126 24.91 2.31 -4.75
CA ASN A 126 24.96 1.76 -6.10
C ASN A 126 23.65 1.06 -6.49
N ALA A 127 23.42 0.89 -7.80
CA ALA A 127 22.19 0.29 -8.32
C ALA A 127 21.96 -1.16 -7.85
N ILE A 128 23.04 -1.92 -7.64
CA ILE A 128 23.00 -3.31 -7.15
C ILE A 128 22.39 -3.39 -5.74
N THR A 129 22.53 -2.33 -4.93
CA THR A 129 21.94 -2.24 -3.60
C THR A 129 20.60 -1.52 -3.62
N ALA A 130 20.54 -0.35 -4.25
CA ALA A 130 19.37 0.52 -4.20
C ALA A 130 18.14 -0.13 -4.86
N ILE A 131 18.27 -0.64 -6.08
CA ILE A 131 17.12 -1.13 -6.85
C ILE A 131 16.43 -2.33 -6.17
N PRO A 132 17.14 -3.37 -5.68
CA PRO A 132 16.49 -4.47 -4.96
C PRO A 132 15.78 -4.03 -3.69
N LEU A 133 16.32 -3.05 -2.96
CA LEU A 133 15.70 -2.57 -1.73
C LEU A 133 14.49 -1.66 -1.99
N LEU A 134 14.55 -0.80 -3.02
CA LEU A 134 13.40 -0.04 -3.50
C LEU A 134 12.28 -0.97 -4.02
N LEU A 135 12.65 -2.06 -4.70
CA LEU A 135 11.71 -3.11 -5.08
C LEU A 135 11.05 -3.74 -3.84
N GLY A 136 11.84 -4.01 -2.79
CA GLY A 136 11.33 -4.49 -1.51
C GLY A 136 10.34 -3.53 -0.83
N LEU A 137 10.62 -2.21 -0.85
CA LEU A 137 9.71 -1.19 -0.34
C LEU A 137 8.39 -1.17 -1.13
N ALA A 138 8.47 -1.10 -2.46
CA ALA A 138 7.29 -1.02 -3.33
C ALA A 138 6.42 -2.28 -3.24
N LEU A 139 7.03 -3.47 -3.16
CA LEU A 139 6.32 -4.73 -2.93
C LEU A 139 5.65 -4.75 -1.56
N THR A 140 6.33 -4.25 -0.53
CA THR A 140 5.77 -4.18 0.82
C THR A 140 4.53 -3.28 0.84
N ALA A 141 4.62 -2.07 0.30
CA ALA A 141 3.49 -1.16 0.19
C ALA A 141 2.33 -1.80 -0.60
N GLY A 142 2.59 -2.19 -1.85
CA GLY A 142 1.54 -2.76 -2.72
C GLY A 142 0.87 -4.00 -2.14
N VAL A 143 1.62 -4.95 -1.57
CA VAL A 143 1.03 -6.17 -1.01
C VAL A 143 0.32 -5.91 0.31
N VAL A 144 1.00 -5.31 1.28
CA VAL A 144 0.51 -5.25 2.65
C VAL A 144 -0.64 -4.25 2.75
N GLU A 145 -0.51 -3.09 2.09
CA GLU A 145 -1.54 -2.07 2.11
C GLU A 145 -2.80 -2.54 1.38
N GLU A 146 -2.68 -3.08 0.16
CA GLU A 146 -3.88 -3.50 -0.58
C GLU A 146 -4.57 -4.70 0.06
N VAL A 147 -3.83 -5.63 0.67
CA VAL A 147 -4.45 -6.68 1.49
C VAL A 147 -5.22 -6.04 2.62
N THR A 148 -4.62 -5.14 3.39
CA THR A 148 -5.27 -4.55 4.57
C THR A 148 -6.48 -3.69 4.19
N TYR A 149 -6.30 -2.73 3.29
CA TYR A 149 -7.34 -1.78 2.92
C TYR A 149 -8.44 -2.44 2.07
N ARG A 150 -8.08 -3.18 1.01
CA ARG A 150 -9.06 -3.68 0.01
C ARG A 150 -9.48 -5.11 0.32
N GLY A 151 -8.55 -5.92 0.83
CA GLY A 151 -8.82 -7.31 1.22
C GLY A 151 -9.60 -7.45 2.53
N PHE A 152 -9.45 -6.53 3.49
CA PHE A 152 -10.11 -6.59 4.81
C PHE A 152 -11.02 -5.40 5.11
N MET A 153 -10.47 -4.19 5.15
CA MET A 153 -11.19 -3.01 5.65
C MET A 153 -12.39 -2.68 4.76
N GLN A 154 -12.21 -2.66 3.45
CA GLN A 154 -13.27 -2.40 2.48
C GLN A 154 -14.43 -3.37 2.59
N ASN A 155 -14.14 -4.66 2.74
CA ASN A 155 -15.16 -5.68 2.91
C ASN A 155 -15.89 -5.50 4.25
N THR A 156 -15.16 -5.24 5.32
CA THR A 156 -15.71 -5.00 6.66
C THR A 156 -16.65 -3.79 6.69
N THR A 157 -16.27 -2.68 6.06
CA THR A 157 -17.07 -1.45 6.03
C THR A 157 -18.24 -1.54 5.06
N ASN A 158 -18.08 -2.16 3.89
CA ASN A 158 -19.15 -2.32 2.89
C ASN A 158 -20.34 -3.15 3.41
N ARG A 159 -20.14 -3.98 4.43
CA ARG A 159 -21.21 -4.74 5.08
C ARG A 159 -22.12 -3.89 5.96
N LYS A 160 -21.68 -2.71 6.37
CA LYS A 160 -22.38 -1.85 7.33
C LYS A 160 -22.72 -0.48 6.76
N TYR A 161 -21.95 0.00 5.80
CA TYR A 161 -22.11 1.30 5.19
C TYR A 161 -22.27 1.16 3.67
N SER A 162 -22.75 2.22 3.02
CA SER A 162 -22.72 2.30 1.57
C SER A 162 -21.27 2.25 1.05
N LYS A 163 -21.10 1.88 -0.21
CA LYS A 163 -19.77 1.81 -0.84
C LYS A 163 -19.02 3.14 -0.76
N ILE A 164 -19.70 4.25 -1.04
CA ILE A 164 -19.10 5.59 -1.01
C ILE A 164 -18.60 5.93 0.40
N VAL A 165 -19.43 5.71 1.43
CA VAL A 165 -19.04 5.95 2.83
C VAL A 165 -17.86 5.05 3.23
N SER A 166 -17.87 3.80 2.80
CA SER A 166 -16.75 2.88 3.02
C SER A 166 -15.44 3.38 2.37
N TYR A 167 -15.49 3.84 1.12
CA TYR A 167 -14.31 4.38 0.44
C TYR A 167 -13.78 5.63 1.13
N LEU A 168 -14.67 6.50 1.62
CA LEU A 168 -14.28 7.68 2.40
C LEU A 168 -13.59 7.29 3.72
N ILE A 169 -14.16 6.35 4.49
CA ILE A 169 -13.55 5.86 5.74
C ILE A 169 -12.15 5.32 5.48
N ILE A 170 -11.98 4.50 4.44
CA ILE A 170 -10.68 3.92 4.07
C ILE A 170 -9.71 5.03 3.63
N GLY A 171 -10.17 5.98 2.82
CA GLY A 171 -9.35 7.10 2.37
C GLY A 171 -8.84 7.96 3.51
N ILE A 172 -9.69 8.27 4.49
CA ILE A 172 -9.31 9.02 5.70
C ILE A 172 -8.30 8.25 6.54
N LEU A 173 -8.55 6.95 6.78
CA LEU A 173 -7.61 6.13 7.55
C LEU A 173 -6.27 5.98 6.83
N PHE A 174 -6.30 5.80 5.51
CA PHE A 174 -5.12 5.73 4.66
C PHE A 174 -4.26 7.00 4.78
N SER A 175 -4.85 8.18 4.62
CA SER A 175 -4.10 9.43 4.69
C SER A 175 -3.52 9.73 6.08
N ILE A 176 -4.26 9.39 7.15
CA ILE A 176 -3.79 9.60 8.53
C ILE A 176 -2.55 8.75 8.84
N VAL A 177 -2.54 7.47 8.46
CA VAL A 177 -1.39 6.60 8.80
C VAL A 177 -0.12 6.88 8.00
N HIS A 178 -0.22 7.68 6.93
CA HIS A 178 0.94 8.13 6.18
C HIS A 178 1.66 9.31 6.85
N PHE A 179 1.15 9.85 7.97
CA PHE A 179 1.76 10.98 8.71
C PHE A 179 2.12 12.17 7.80
N LEU A 180 1.24 12.46 6.84
CA LEU A 180 1.49 13.44 5.78
C LEU A 180 1.37 14.88 6.30
N PRO A 181 2.03 15.84 5.63
CA PRO A 181 1.64 17.24 5.73
C PRO A 181 0.14 17.40 5.45
N LEU A 182 -0.53 18.29 6.19
CA LEU A 182 -1.98 18.53 6.08
C LEU A 182 -2.43 18.76 4.63
N LYS A 183 -1.60 19.43 3.83
CA LYS A 183 -1.85 19.74 2.41
C LYS A 183 -1.96 18.48 1.52
N LEU A 184 -1.35 17.36 1.90
CA LEU A 184 -1.39 16.09 1.14
C LEU A 184 -2.52 15.14 1.57
N ILE A 185 -3.24 15.45 2.66
CA ILE A 185 -4.30 14.57 3.17
C ILE A 185 -5.40 14.37 2.13
N LEU A 186 -5.92 15.45 1.52
CA LEU A 186 -6.98 15.35 0.53
C LEU A 186 -6.54 14.57 -0.73
N PRO A 187 -5.37 14.85 -1.34
CA PRO A 187 -4.85 14.04 -2.44
C PRO A 187 -4.80 12.54 -2.12
N TYR A 188 -4.28 12.16 -0.94
CA TYR A 188 -4.17 10.75 -0.54
C TYR A 188 -5.55 10.10 -0.28
N ILE A 189 -6.51 10.85 0.25
CA ILE A 189 -7.91 10.38 0.35
C ILE A 189 -8.45 10.05 -1.04
N LEU A 190 -8.27 10.94 -2.01
CA LEU A 190 -8.77 10.76 -3.39
C LEU A 190 -8.09 9.58 -4.09
N ILE A 191 -6.77 9.42 -3.94
CA ILE A 191 -6.03 8.25 -4.42
C ILE A 191 -6.65 6.99 -3.82
N SER A 192 -6.78 6.92 -2.50
CA SER A 192 -7.29 5.72 -1.82
C SER A 192 -8.73 5.37 -2.22
N ILE A 193 -9.59 6.36 -2.46
CA ILE A 193 -10.94 6.17 -3.01
C ILE A 193 -10.89 5.58 -4.41
N ALA A 194 -10.02 6.08 -5.29
CA ALA A 194 -9.87 5.57 -6.65
C ALA A 194 -9.45 4.09 -6.64
N TYR A 195 -8.47 3.72 -5.80
CA TYR A 195 -8.09 2.32 -5.59
C TYR A 195 -9.26 1.47 -5.09
N SER A 196 -10.02 1.97 -4.11
CA SER A 196 -11.19 1.27 -3.56
C SER A 196 -12.27 1.04 -4.62
N TYR A 197 -12.52 2.05 -5.46
CA TYR A 197 -13.45 1.97 -6.58
C TYR A 197 -13.01 0.95 -7.63
N ILE A 198 -11.74 0.98 -8.06
CA ILE A 198 -11.22 0.05 -9.06
C ILE A 198 -11.23 -1.39 -8.53
N ALA A 199 -10.83 -1.61 -7.26
CA ALA A 199 -10.90 -2.91 -6.63
C ALA A 199 -12.33 -3.48 -6.61
N ASP A 200 -13.33 -2.65 -6.28
CA ASP A 200 -14.75 -3.06 -6.28
C ASP A 200 -15.29 -3.29 -7.70
N LYS A 201 -14.89 -2.46 -8.68
CA LYS A 201 -15.34 -2.57 -10.07
C LYS A 201 -14.79 -3.81 -10.75
N GLN A 202 -13.49 -4.08 -10.58
CA GLN A 202 -12.80 -5.22 -11.19
C GLN A 202 -12.88 -6.49 -10.34
N LYS A 203 -13.45 -6.39 -9.12
CA LYS A 203 -13.56 -7.51 -8.16
C LYS A 203 -12.22 -8.21 -7.92
N SER A 204 -11.14 -7.45 -7.92
CA SER A 204 -9.76 -7.96 -7.82
C SER A 204 -8.91 -7.06 -6.94
N THR A 205 -8.45 -7.63 -5.82
CA THR A 205 -7.42 -7.03 -4.98
C THR A 205 -6.05 -7.13 -5.66
N GLY A 206 -5.81 -8.20 -6.42
CA GLY A 206 -4.53 -8.42 -7.11
C GLY A 206 -4.24 -7.33 -8.14
N LEU A 207 -5.26 -6.85 -8.87
CA LEU A 207 -5.09 -5.80 -9.86
C LEU A 207 -4.59 -4.49 -9.23
N VAL A 208 -5.22 -4.07 -8.13
CA VAL A 208 -4.84 -2.82 -7.44
C VAL A 208 -3.53 -2.97 -6.67
N MET A 209 -3.23 -4.15 -6.13
CA MET A 209 -1.93 -4.51 -5.55
C MET A 209 -0.81 -4.38 -6.56
N PHE A 210 -1.00 -4.96 -7.74
CA PHE A 210 -0.04 -4.86 -8.84
C PHE A 210 0.14 -3.40 -9.29
N THR A 211 -0.96 -2.65 -9.41
CA THR A 211 -0.90 -1.24 -9.80
C THR A 211 -0.16 -0.38 -8.78
N HIS A 212 -0.45 -0.54 -7.48
CA HIS A 212 0.19 0.20 -6.40
C HIS A 212 1.70 -0.06 -6.38
N PHE A 213 2.08 -1.35 -6.35
CA PHE A 213 3.47 -1.77 -6.44
C PHE A 213 4.17 -1.14 -7.66
N LEU A 214 3.54 -1.20 -8.83
CA LEU A 214 4.15 -0.70 -10.07
C LEU A 214 4.38 0.81 -10.02
N VAL A 215 3.39 1.57 -9.55
CA VAL A 215 3.48 3.03 -9.42
C VAL A 215 4.59 3.43 -8.47
N ASP A 216 4.62 2.82 -7.28
CA ASP A 216 5.65 3.10 -6.28
C ASP A 216 7.04 2.77 -6.82
N PHE A 217 7.19 1.59 -7.41
CA PHE A 217 8.49 1.16 -7.93
C PHE A 217 8.98 2.08 -9.04
N VAL A 218 8.11 2.48 -9.98
CA VAL A 218 8.46 3.43 -11.04
C VAL A 218 8.82 4.79 -10.45
N MET A 219 8.02 5.32 -9.52
CA MET A 219 8.32 6.60 -8.87
C MET A 219 9.66 6.55 -8.10
N PHE A 220 9.92 5.48 -7.36
CA PHE A 220 11.17 5.31 -6.64
C PHE A 220 12.38 5.28 -7.57
N LEU A 221 12.28 4.61 -8.72
CA LEU A 221 13.33 4.60 -9.73
C LEU A 221 13.52 5.99 -10.35
N LEU A 222 12.45 6.71 -10.66
CA LEU A 222 12.54 8.09 -11.19
C LEU A 222 13.26 9.02 -10.21
N ILE A 223 12.94 8.93 -8.92
CA ILE A 223 13.62 9.70 -7.86
C ILE A 223 15.09 9.27 -7.74
N TYR A 224 15.36 7.97 -7.71
CA TYR A 224 16.73 7.42 -7.62
C TYR A 224 17.63 7.93 -8.76
N TYR A 225 17.11 7.96 -9.99
CA TYR A 225 17.83 8.46 -11.16
C TYR A 225 17.75 9.98 -11.34
N LYS A 226 17.13 10.72 -10.40
CA LYS A 226 16.94 12.19 -10.48
C LYS A 226 16.23 12.65 -11.76
N ALA A 227 15.28 11.84 -12.23
CA ALA A 227 14.44 12.12 -13.39
C ALA A 227 13.11 12.79 -13.01
N LEU A 228 12.90 13.05 -11.71
CA LEU A 228 11.76 13.73 -11.11
C LEU A 228 12.28 14.61 -9.96
#